data_AF-A0A1T4NIM6-F1
#
_entry.id   AF-A0A1T4NIM6-F1
#
_cell.length_a   1.000
_cell.length_b   1.000
_cell.length_c   1.000
_cell.angle_alpha   90.00
_cell.angle_beta   90.00
_cell.angle_gamma   90.00
#
_symmetry.space_group_name_H-M   'P 1'
#
loop_
_entity.id
_entity.type
_entity.pdbx_description
1 polymer ?
#
loop_
_entity_poly.entity_id
_entity_poly.type
_entity_poly.pdbx_seq_one_letter_code
_entity_poly.pdbx_strand_id
1 'polypeptide(L)'
;MKKLLSVLLSAVMIFSAVVPFSALAETKALGLKEVVTAQVEAKADMLGAMNYLKASTPQTVANSYEVHKFAQAGGDVSEYLTALESNLKANNGKIMARQAKETEDSENLVYYAVAIDILTILGKDVTNFGGYNVKQAFETFAQTNKNVSNPYFYRCIVEACKAIGNDELARDLIDQMSKSYKVGSGLDNWGYSCDNTSVYVATVAPYKAYYQTNYNDALKLIAGYKKNKGYCYQTTFEENANSTAMALMAYSAAGDFDKAYEAYQLLKNFESKNNNGVFMAADWKTGAMTENQLATADALRALSYFDDACEQKIKDLSNSDSTKPTQPAPTIKPETAKPQLTTPAKTKVQKISTGKKSITAQWKKVAGVSAYQVQIATNKKFSKNKKTFKVSKKSTKVKIKKLKAKKVYYVRVRSYKKVNGKKVYSKWSTIRKVKTK
;
A
#
# COMPACT_ATOMS: atom_id res chain seq x y z
N MET A 1 -16.79 -37.60 -50.69
CA MET A 1 -17.12 -38.19 -49.37
C MET A 1 -15.83 -38.53 -48.64
N LYS A 2 -15.54 -37.84 -47.53
CA LYS A 2 -14.26 -37.92 -46.80
C LYS A 2 -14.31 -39.03 -45.73
N LYS A 3 -13.40 -39.99 -45.91
CA LYS A 3 -12.57 -40.74 -44.95
C LYS A 3 -12.87 -40.68 -43.43
N LEU A 4 -13.01 -41.89 -42.90
CA LEU A 4 -12.26 -42.52 -41.78
C LEU A 4 -12.60 -42.22 -40.30
N LEU A 5 -13.06 -43.31 -39.68
CA LEU A 5 -12.64 -43.95 -38.42
C LEU A 5 -13.27 -43.49 -37.08
N SER A 6 -14.07 -44.42 -36.56
CA SER A 6 -14.54 -44.58 -35.19
C SER A 6 -13.41 -44.92 -34.21
N VAL A 7 -13.66 -44.72 -32.90
CA VAL A 7 -13.62 -45.76 -31.84
C VAL A 7 -13.41 -45.16 -30.43
N LEU A 8 -14.27 -45.62 -29.50
CA LEU A 8 -14.17 -45.75 -28.03
C LEU A 8 -14.38 -44.56 -27.07
N LEU A 9 -15.65 -44.47 -26.67
CA LEU A 9 -16.13 -44.21 -25.32
C LEU A 9 -15.57 -45.27 -24.33
N SER A 10 -14.91 -44.88 -23.23
CA SER A 10 -14.83 -45.72 -22.02
C SER A 10 -14.39 -44.98 -20.74
N ALA A 11 -15.11 -45.33 -19.67
CA ALA A 11 -14.72 -45.42 -18.25
C ALA A 11 -14.44 -44.13 -17.45
N VAL A 12 -15.53 -43.60 -16.89
CA VAL A 12 -15.55 -43.11 -15.50
C VAL A 12 -15.37 -44.31 -14.57
N MET A 13 -14.29 -44.36 -13.79
CA MET A 13 -14.23 -45.15 -12.57
C MET A 13 -13.46 -44.43 -11.46
N ILE A 14 -14.08 -44.52 -10.30
CA ILE A 14 -13.78 -43.91 -9.01
C ILE A 14 -12.47 -44.46 -8.46
N PHE A 15 -11.59 -43.58 -7.98
CA PHE A 15 -10.61 -43.92 -6.95
C PHE A 15 -10.80 -42.98 -5.76
N SER A 16 -11.56 -43.46 -4.79
CA SER A 16 -11.54 -43.04 -3.41
C SER A 16 -10.20 -43.46 -2.79
N ALA A 17 -9.26 -42.51 -2.71
CA ALA A 17 -8.10 -42.64 -1.83
C ALA A 17 -8.24 -41.59 -0.73
N VAL A 18 -8.68 -42.05 0.45
CA VAL A 18 -8.52 -41.31 1.70
C VAL A 18 -7.01 -41.26 1.98
N VAL A 19 -6.40 -40.10 1.75
CA VAL A 19 -5.01 -39.85 2.16
C VAL A 19 -5.07 -39.21 3.55
N PRO A 20 -4.39 -39.77 4.56
CA PRO A 20 -4.41 -39.19 5.90
C PRO A 20 -3.76 -37.81 5.90
N PHE A 21 -4.48 -36.87 6.53
CA PHE A 21 -4.08 -35.49 6.76
C PHE A 21 -2.84 -35.44 7.67
N SER A 22 -1.66 -35.23 7.09
CA SER A 22 -0.52 -34.62 7.78
C SER A 22 0.56 -34.20 6.78
N ALA A 23 0.36 -33.06 6.13
CA ALA A 23 1.46 -32.28 5.57
C ALA A 23 0.97 -30.83 5.47
N LEU A 24 1.78 -29.90 5.99
CA LEU A 24 1.66 -28.48 5.74
C LEU A 24 1.44 -28.26 4.24
N ALA A 25 0.23 -27.86 3.85
CA ALA A 25 -0.01 -27.35 2.52
C ALA A 25 0.83 -26.06 2.41
N GLU A 26 2.02 -26.15 1.82
CA GLU A 26 2.68 -24.98 1.28
C GLU A 26 1.71 -24.38 0.27
N THR A 27 1.07 -23.28 0.65
CA THR A 27 0.28 -22.46 -0.27
C THR A 27 1.21 -22.10 -1.42
N LYS A 28 0.96 -22.67 -2.60
CA LYS A 28 1.72 -22.37 -3.82
C LYS A 28 1.79 -20.85 -3.98
N ALA A 29 3.00 -20.30 -3.97
CA ALA A 29 3.19 -18.87 -4.15
C ALA A 29 2.66 -18.45 -5.53
N LEU A 30 1.85 -17.39 -5.58
CA LEU A 30 1.28 -16.87 -6.82
C LEU A 30 2.39 -16.38 -7.76
N GLY A 31 2.39 -16.92 -8.97
CA GLY A 31 3.29 -16.56 -10.05
C GLY A 31 2.82 -15.33 -10.83
N LEU A 32 3.72 -14.75 -11.64
CA LEU A 32 3.47 -13.50 -12.37
C LEU A 32 2.21 -13.57 -13.25
N LYS A 33 2.00 -14.69 -13.95
CA LYS A 33 0.81 -14.89 -14.80
C LYS A 33 -0.49 -14.82 -14.01
N GLU A 34 -0.55 -15.47 -12.84
CA GLU A 34 -1.74 -15.52 -12.00
C GLU A 34 -2.08 -14.11 -11.46
N VAL A 35 -1.06 -13.33 -11.08
CA VAL A 35 -1.24 -11.94 -10.62
C VAL A 35 -1.69 -11.02 -11.76
N VAL A 36 -1.09 -11.13 -12.95
CA VAL A 36 -1.50 -10.34 -14.13
C VAL A 36 -2.94 -10.66 -14.52
N THR A 37 -3.34 -11.94 -14.51
CA THR A 37 -4.73 -12.33 -14.78
C THR A 37 -5.69 -11.71 -13.78
N ALA A 38 -5.40 -11.80 -12.48
CA ALA A 38 -6.27 -11.20 -11.46
C ALA A 38 -6.35 -9.66 -11.57
N GLN A 39 -5.27 -8.99 -11.96
CA GLN A 39 -5.30 -7.55 -12.21
C GLN A 39 -6.23 -7.19 -13.38
N VAL A 40 -6.16 -7.95 -14.47
CA VAL A 40 -7.00 -7.71 -15.65
C VAL A 40 -8.48 -7.94 -15.32
N GLU A 41 -8.79 -9.02 -14.58
CA GLU A 41 -10.15 -9.28 -14.11
C GLU A 41 -10.65 -8.16 -13.18
N ALA A 42 -9.84 -7.75 -12.19
CA ALA A 42 -10.23 -6.68 -11.27
C ALA A 42 -10.54 -5.36 -12.00
N LYS A 43 -9.79 -5.03 -13.06
CA LYS A 43 -10.07 -3.86 -13.90
C LYS A 43 -11.37 -3.98 -14.69
N ALA A 44 -11.71 -5.18 -15.17
CA ALA A 44 -12.98 -5.43 -15.83
C ALA A 44 -14.15 -5.27 -14.84
N ASP A 45 -13.98 -5.75 -13.61
CA ASP A 45 -14.96 -5.61 -12.54
C ASP A 45 -15.14 -4.14 -12.13
N MET A 46 -14.04 -3.39 -12.01
CA MET A 46 -14.09 -1.94 -11.76
C MET A 46 -14.86 -1.20 -12.85
N LEU A 47 -14.64 -1.53 -14.12
CA LEU A 47 -15.37 -0.93 -15.25
C LEU A 47 -16.88 -1.24 -15.17
N GLY A 48 -17.23 -2.49 -14.89
CA GLY A 48 -18.61 -2.93 -14.69
C GLY A 48 -19.31 -2.19 -13.54
N ALA A 49 -18.64 -2.12 -12.38
CA ALA A 49 -19.11 -1.39 -11.21
C ALA A 49 -19.33 0.10 -11.50
N MET A 50 -18.39 0.76 -12.18
CA MET A 50 -18.54 2.17 -12.56
C MET A 50 -19.75 2.39 -13.47
N ASN A 51 -19.95 1.53 -14.47
CA ASN A 51 -21.09 1.62 -15.38
C ASN A 51 -22.43 1.48 -14.64
N TYR A 52 -22.52 0.51 -13.72
CA TYR A 52 -23.71 0.29 -12.91
C TYR A 52 -24.03 1.47 -11.98
N LEU A 53 -23.00 2.04 -11.35
CA LEU A 53 -23.16 3.11 -10.36
C LEU A 53 -23.35 4.50 -10.97
N LYS A 54 -22.99 4.70 -12.25
CA LYS A 54 -22.91 6.00 -12.91
C LYS A 54 -24.17 6.85 -12.72
N ALA A 55 -25.35 6.29 -13.02
CA ALA A 55 -26.62 7.01 -12.92
C ALA A 55 -26.98 7.41 -11.48
N SER A 56 -26.50 6.65 -10.49
CA SER A 56 -26.76 6.88 -9.06
C SER A 56 -25.71 7.74 -8.36
N THR A 57 -24.62 8.12 -9.05
CA THR A 57 -23.52 8.90 -8.48
C THR A 57 -23.38 10.24 -9.18
N PRO A 58 -24.24 11.23 -8.88
CA PRO A 58 -24.11 12.56 -9.45
C PRO A 58 -22.78 13.20 -9.04
N GLN A 59 -22.10 13.85 -9.98
CA GLN A 59 -20.78 14.41 -9.78
C GLN A 59 -20.82 15.82 -9.20
N THR A 60 -21.18 15.93 -7.92
CA THR A 60 -21.29 17.20 -7.20
C THR A 60 -20.29 17.28 -6.05
N VAL A 61 -20.03 18.48 -5.53
CA VAL A 61 -19.20 18.67 -4.33
C VAL A 61 -19.81 17.98 -3.10
N ALA A 62 -21.13 18.09 -2.94
CA ALA A 62 -21.87 17.41 -1.85
C ALA A 62 -21.71 15.89 -1.89
N ASN A 63 -21.67 15.31 -3.09
CA ASN A 63 -21.51 13.87 -3.31
C ASN A 63 -20.05 13.43 -3.50
N SER A 64 -19.08 14.29 -3.18
CA SER A 64 -17.65 14.08 -3.47
C SER A 64 -17.12 12.73 -2.96
N TYR A 65 -17.48 12.29 -1.76
CA TYR A 65 -17.06 10.98 -1.24
C TYR A 65 -17.48 9.80 -2.14
N GLU A 66 -18.65 9.90 -2.77
CA GLU A 66 -19.11 8.90 -3.73
C GLU A 66 -18.48 9.08 -5.12
N VAL A 67 -18.06 10.28 -5.50
CA VAL A 67 -17.27 10.52 -6.72
C VAL A 67 -15.84 10.01 -6.57
N HIS A 68 -15.28 10.08 -5.37
CA HIS A 68 -13.91 9.68 -5.05
C HIS A 68 -13.57 8.26 -5.53
N LYS A 69 -14.48 7.29 -5.31
CA LYS A 69 -14.28 5.90 -5.76
C LYS A 69 -14.17 5.76 -7.28
N PHE A 70 -14.84 6.63 -8.05
CA PHE A 70 -14.70 6.65 -9.52
C PHE A 70 -13.32 7.16 -9.92
N ALA A 71 -12.84 8.24 -9.32
CA ALA A 71 -11.51 8.75 -9.61
C ALA A 71 -10.42 7.73 -9.29
N GLN A 72 -10.50 7.06 -8.12
CA GLN A 72 -9.58 5.99 -7.73
C GLN A 72 -9.64 4.79 -8.68
N ALA A 73 -10.76 4.57 -9.36
CA ALA A 73 -10.93 3.51 -10.34
C ALA A 73 -10.57 3.91 -11.78
N GLY A 74 -10.07 5.14 -11.99
CA GLY A 74 -9.76 5.67 -13.31
C GLY A 74 -10.99 6.09 -14.13
N GLY A 75 -12.13 6.27 -13.48
CA GLY A 75 -13.37 6.75 -14.08
C GLY A 75 -13.34 8.25 -14.40
N ASP A 76 -14.22 8.67 -15.31
CA ASP A 76 -14.39 10.07 -15.66
C ASP A 76 -15.00 10.86 -14.50
N VAL A 77 -14.34 11.94 -14.10
CA VAL A 77 -14.77 12.86 -13.03
C VAL A 77 -14.81 14.33 -13.51
N SER A 78 -14.96 14.56 -14.81
CA SER A 78 -14.93 15.89 -15.44
C SER A 78 -16.04 16.84 -14.95
N GLU A 79 -17.26 16.32 -14.73
CA GLU A 79 -18.37 17.09 -14.18
C GLU A 79 -18.07 17.54 -12.74
N TYR A 80 -17.45 16.67 -11.93
CA TYR A 80 -17.03 17.02 -10.58
C TYR A 80 -15.99 18.14 -10.58
N LEU A 81 -15.01 18.11 -11.49
CA LEU A 81 -14.02 19.19 -11.60
C LEU A 81 -14.67 20.53 -11.91
N THR A 82 -15.65 20.53 -12.82
CA THR A 82 -16.43 21.74 -13.16
C THR A 82 -17.22 22.24 -11.95
N ALA A 83 -17.85 21.33 -11.20
CA ALA A 83 -18.58 21.65 -9.98
C ALA A 83 -17.65 22.19 -8.88
N LEU A 84 -16.46 21.59 -8.70
CA LEU A 84 -15.46 22.00 -7.73
C LEU A 84 -14.93 23.40 -8.03
N GLU A 85 -14.58 23.69 -9.29
CA GLU A 85 -14.10 25.02 -9.70
C GLU A 85 -15.18 26.09 -9.47
N SER A 86 -16.44 25.79 -9.84
CA SER A 86 -17.57 26.69 -9.59
C SER A 86 -17.79 26.93 -8.10
N ASN A 87 -17.65 25.89 -7.27
CA ASN A 87 -17.81 25.98 -5.83
C ASN A 87 -16.70 26.82 -5.19
N LEU A 88 -15.43 26.60 -5.55
CA LEU A 88 -14.31 27.41 -5.08
C LEU A 88 -14.48 28.88 -5.45
N LYS A 89 -14.92 29.16 -6.68
CA LYS A 89 -15.18 30.53 -7.15
C LYS A 89 -16.28 31.22 -6.35
N ALA A 90 -17.40 30.54 -6.12
CA ALA A 90 -18.52 31.09 -5.37
C ALA A 90 -18.19 31.33 -3.88
N ASN A 91 -17.28 30.55 -3.32
CA ASN A 91 -16.97 30.54 -1.88
C ASN A 91 -15.58 31.07 -1.55
N ASN A 92 -14.99 31.89 -2.42
CA ASN A 92 -13.70 32.55 -2.23
C ASN A 92 -12.57 31.57 -1.82
N GLY A 93 -12.46 30.46 -2.53
CA GLY A 93 -11.45 29.42 -2.33
C GLY A 93 -11.77 28.39 -1.25
N LYS A 94 -12.92 28.52 -0.57
CA LYS A 94 -13.43 27.48 0.33
C LYS A 94 -14.25 26.44 -0.44
N ILE A 95 -14.35 25.23 0.10
CA ILE A 95 -15.25 24.21 -0.41
C ILE A 95 -16.44 24.07 0.54
N MET A 96 -17.61 24.50 0.06
CA MET A 96 -18.86 24.57 0.83
C MET A 96 -19.90 23.63 0.21
N ALA A 97 -20.44 22.71 0.99
CA ALA A 97 -21.56 21.88 0.57
C ALA A 97 -22.35 21.38 1.79
N ARG A 98 -23.50 20.75 1.53
CA ARG A 98 -24.34 20.14 2.56
C ARG A 98 -24.50 18.65 2.33
N GLN A 99 -24.43 17.87 3.40
CA GLN A 99 -24.84 16.47 3.40
C GLN A 99 -26.37 16.35 3.38
N ALA A 100 -26.91 15.17 3.04
CA ALA A 100 -28.35 14.95 2.83
C ALA A 100 -29.26 15.31 4.04
N LYS A 101 -28.71 15.44 5.24
CA LYS A 101 -29.45 15.79 6.47
C LYS A 101 -29.12 17.19 7.01
N GLU A 102 -28.29 17.96 6.30
CA GLU A 102 -27.88 19.30 6.71
C GLU A 102 -28.76 20.36 6.04
N THR A 103 -29.05 21.43 6.79
CA THR A 103 -29.95 22.51 6.35
C THR A 103 -29.21 23.63 5.62
N GLU A 104 -27.90 23.73 5.78
CA GLU A 104 -27.05 24.77 5.22
C GLU A 104 -25.72 24.21 4.74
N ASP A 105 -25.09 24.91 3.77
CA ASP A 105 -23.77 24.52 3.27
C ASP A 105 -22.70 24.89 4.31
N SER A 106 -21.76 23.96 4.53
CA SER A 106 -20.66 24.15 5.46
C SER A 106 -19.35 23.58 4.91
N GLU A 107 -18.24 23.99 5.51
CA GLU A 107 -16.95 23.38 5.26
C GLU A 107 -16.86 22.03 5.98
N ASN A 108 -16.30 21.02 5.31
CA ASN A 108 -16.05 19.71 5.89
C ASN A 108 -14.71 19.16 5.37
N LEU A 109 -13.94 18.51 6.25
CA LEU A 109 -12.64 17.92 5.91
C LEU A 109 -12.74 16.96 4.72
N VAL A 110 -13.83 16.21 4.60
CA VAL A 110 -14.01 15.23 3.51
C VAL A 110 -14.04 15.90 2.14
N TYR A 111 -14.65 17.09 2.02
CA TYR A 111 -14.78 17.79 0.74
C TYR A 111 -13.41 18.24 0.21
N TYR A 112 -12.60 18.79 1.10
CA TYR A 112 -11.21 19.15 0.81
C TYR A 112 -10.34 17.93 0.54
N ALA A 113 -10.45 16.88 1.35
CA ALA A 113 -9.66 15.67 1.20
C ALA A 113 -9.90 15.01 -0.16
N VAL A 114 -11.17 14.84 -0.55
CA VAL A 114 -11.53 14.28 -1.85
C VAL A 114 -11.05 15.17 -2.99
N ALA A 115 -11.23 16.49 -2.89
CA ALA A 115 -10.74 17.41 -3.91
C ALA A 115 -9.22 17.27 -4.11
N ILE A 116 -8.45 17.24 -3.01
CA ILE A 116 -7.00 17.03 -3.03
C ILE A 116 -6.64 15.71 -3.71
N ASP A 117 -7.30 14.62 -3.33
CA ASP A 117 -6.96 13.29 -3.86
C ASP A 117 -7.32 13.17 -5.34
N ILE A 118 -8.51 13.61 -5.76
CA ILE A 118 -8.92 13.64 -7.17
C ILE A 118 -7.97 14.49 -8.01
N LEU A 119 -7.62 15.69 -7.55
CA LEU A 119 -6.67 16.55 -8.25
C LEU A 119 -5.30 15.87 -8.36
N THR A 120 -4.84 15.20 -7.30
CA THR A 120 -3.57 14.48 -7.28
C THR A 120 -3.56 13.30 -8.25
N ILE A 121 -4.61 12.47 -8.26
CA ILE A 121 -4.80 11.34 -9.20
C ILE A 121 -4.73 11.83 -10.64
N LEU A 122 -5.34 12.98 -10.95
CA LEU A 122 -5.37 13.57 -12.29
C LEU A 122 -4.12 14.41 -12.64
N GLY A 123 -3.12 14.46 -11.74
CA GLY A 123 -1.89 15.22 -11.96
C GLY A 123 -2.09 16.74 -11.99
N LYS A 124 -3.16 17.26 -11.36
CA LYS A 124 -3.46 18.69 -11.26
C LYS A 124 -2.78 19.30 -10.03
N ASP A 125 -2.43 20.59 -10.13
CA ASP A 125 -1.76 21.31 -9.06
C ASP A 125 -2.75 21.70 -7.94
N VAL A 126 -2.65 21.03 -6.79
CA VAL A 126 -3.46 21.32 -5.60
C VAL A 126 -3.15 22.67 -4.94
N THR A 127 -2.04 23.31 -5.31
CA THR A 127 -1.68 24.64 -4.83
C THR A 127 -2.20 25.77 -5.74
N ASN A 128 -2.70 25.42 -6.93
CA ASN A 128 -3.29 26.35 -7.87
C ASN A 128 -4.27 25.64 -8.81
N PHE A 129 -5.49 25.39 -8.32
CA PHE A 129 -6.60 24.88 -9.12
C PHE A 129 -7.65 25.98 -9.29
N GLY A 130 -7.90 26.41 -10.53
CA GLY A 130 -8.82 27.50 -10.83
C GLY A 130 -8.42 28.85 -10.19
N GLY A 131 -7.14 29.06 -9.88
CA GLY A 131 -6.65 30.24 -9.15
C GLY A 131 -6.68 30.10 -7.62
N TYR A 132 -7.09 28.95 -7.08
CA TYR A 132 -7.23 28.71 -5.64
C TYR A 132 -6.25 27.66 -5.12
N ASN A 133 -5.74 27.89 -3.91
CA ASN A 133 -4.85 26.96 -3.22
C ASN A 133 -5.64 26.01 -2.31
N VAL A 134 -6.10 24.89 -2.89
CA VAL A 134 -6.92 23.90 -2.18
C VAL A 134 -6.17 23.27 -1.00
N LYS A 135 -4.86 23.03 -1.17
CA LYS A 135 -3.99 22.55 -0.08
C LYS A 135 -4.04 23.50 1.13
N GLN A 136 -3.83 24.80 0.89
CA GLN A 136 -3.81 25.79 1.97
C GLN A 136 -5.19 25.96 2.61
N ALA A 137 -6.27 25.92 1.81
CA ALA A 137 -7.63 25.99 2.33
C ALA A 137 -7.92 24.82 3.27
N PHE A 138 -7.56 23.60 2.89
CA PHE A 138 -7.67 22.41 3.73
C PHE A 138 -6.88 22.54 5.04
N GLU A 139 -5.60 22.93 4.95
CA GLU A 139 -4.75 23.08 6.14
C GLU A 139 -5.25 24.18 7.08
N THR A 140 -5.80 25.26 6.53
CA THR A 140 -6.38 26.37 7.31
C THR A 140 -7.65 25.91 8.02
N PHE A 141 -8.55 25.21 7.32
CA PHE A 141 -9.77 24.67 7.92
C PHE A 141 -9.45 23.64 9.01
N ALA A 142 -8.50 22.75 8.78
CA ALA A 142 -8.09 21.73 9.74
C ALA A 142 -7.43 22.29 11.02
N GLN A 143 -6.98 23.55 11.03
CA GLN A 143 -6.50 24.22 12.24
C GLN A 143 -7.65 24.60 13.18
N THR A 144 -8.83 24.93 12.64
CA THR A 144 -9.97 25.38 13.42
C THR A 144 -11.00 24.29 13.66
N ASN A 145 -11.09 23.31 12.76
CA ASN A 145 -12.05 22.21 12.85
C ASN A 145 -11.44 20.87 12.39
N LYS A 146 -11.24 19.98 13.36
CA LYS A 146 -10.81 18.58 13.13
C LYS A 146 -11.96 17.57 13.31
N ASN A 147 -13.20 18.03 13.31
CA ASN A 147 -14.34 17.12 13.43
C ASN A 147 -14.50 16.30 12.16
N VAL A 148 -14.61 14.98 12.32
CA VAL A 148 -14.85 14.05 11.23
C VAL A 148 -16.27 13.53 11.38
N SER A 149 -17.18 14.02 10.53
CA SER A 149 -18.63 13.78 10.66
C SER A 149 -19.05 12.33 10.42
N ASN A 150 -18.22 11.54 9.75
CA ASN A 150 -18.43 10.13 9.51
C ASN A 150 -17.09 9.38 9.62
N PRO A 151 -16.98 8.32 10.45
CA PRO A 151 -15.72 7.62 10.64
C PRO A 151 -15.14 6.98 9.37
N TYR A 152 -15.97 6.70 8.36
CA TYR A 152 -15.50 6.19 7.06
C TYR A 152 -14.70 7.24 6.26
N PHE A 153 -14.77 8.53 6.64
CA PHE A 153 -14.02 9.61 5.99
C PHE A 153 -12.58 9.73 6.49
N TYR A 154 -12.23 9.15 7.65
CA TYR A 154 -10.84 9.22 8.13
C TYR A 154 -9.85 8.69 7.10
N ARG A 155 -10.20 7.63 6.37
CA ARG A 155 -9.35 7.04 5.32
C ARG A 155 -8.95 8.08 4.28
N CYS A 156 -9.93 8.69 3.59
CA CYS A 156 -9.64 9.65 2.53
C CYS A 156 -8.99 10.93 3.06
N ILE A 157 -9.34 11.37 4.28
CA ILE A 157 -8.70 12.56 4.89
C ILE A 157 -7.22 12.29 5.21
N VAL A 158 -6.90 11.12 5.75
CA VAL A 158 -5.50 10.71 6.03
C VAL A 158 -4.71 10.53 4.73
N GLU A 159 -5.31 9.96 3.70
CA GLU A 159 -4.71 9.84 2.36
C GLU A 159 -4.42 11.22 1.74
N ALA A 160 -5.36 12.16 1.82
CA ALA A 160 -5.15 13.53 1.37
C ALA A 160 -4.03 14.22 2.15
N CYS A 161 -3.99 14.07 3.48
CA CYS A 161 -2.89 14.57 4.31
C CYS A 161 -1.55 13.99 3.86
N LYS A 162 -1.52 12.69 3.54
CA LYS A 162 -0.32 12.03 3.03
C LYS A 162 0.13 12.61 1.68
N ALA A 163 -0.81 12.80 0.76
CA ALA A 163 -0.57 13.33 -0.58
C ALA A 163 0.07 14.73 -0.54
N ILE A 164 -0.41 15.60 0.35
CA ILE A 164 0.11 16.97 0.50
C ILE A 164 1.33 17.07 1.44
N GLY A 165 1.78 15.96 2.01
CA GLY A 165 2.93 15.90 2.91
C GLY A 165 2.66 16.43 4.33
N ASN A 166 1.40 16.52 4.76
CA ASN A 166 1.03 16.91 6.12
C ASN A 166 0.93 15.68 7.04
N ASP A 167 2.08 15.06 7.31
CA ASP A 167 2.18 13.85 8.14
C ASP A 167 1.77 14.09 9.61
N GLU A 168 1.74 15.33 10.09
CA GLU A 168 1.32 15.68 11.45
C GLU A 168 -0.21 15.62 11.59
N LEU A 169 -0.93 16.34 10.73
CA LEU A 169 -2.40 16.29 10.70
C LEU A 169 -2.91 14.86 10.46
N ALA A 170 -2.25 14.09 9.58
CA ALA A 170 -2.59 12.69 9.36
C ALA A 170 -2.56 11.87 10.66
N ARG A 171 -1.51 12.04 11.47
CA ARG A 171 -1.37 11.31 12.74
C ARG A 171 -2.36 11.80 13.79
N ASP A 172 -2.61 13.11 13.88
CA ASP A 172 -3.63 13.66 14.79
C ASP A 172 -5.00 13.03 14.54
N LEU A 173 -5.39 12.90 13.27
CA LEU A 173 -6.66 12.29 12.87
C LEU A 173 -6.69 10.78 13.12
N ILE A 174 -5.57 10.07 12.90
CA ILE A 174 -5.46 8.65 13.26
C ILE A 174 -5.57 8.46 14.78
N ASP A 175 -4.93 9.33 15.57
CA ASP A 175 -5.00 9.32 17.03
C ASP A 175 -6.44 9.55 17.49
N GLN A 176 -7.15 10.48 16.86
CA GLN A 176 -8.56 10.74 17.12
C GLN A 176 -9.43 9.51 16.82
N MET A 177 -9.28 8.89 15.65
CA MET A 177 -10.02 7.67 15.29
C MET A 177 -9.67 6.50 16.23
N SER A 178 -8.42 6.41 16.65
CA SER A 178 -7.92 5.34 17.53
C SER A 178 -8.46 5.41 18.96
N LYS A 179 -9.09 6.52 19.37
CA LYS A 179 -9.77 6.61 20.67
C LYS A 179 -10.94 5.63 20.80
N SER A 180 -11.59 5.32 19.68
CA SER A 180 -12.67 4.32 19.63
C SER A 180 -12.17 2.90 19.35
N TYR A 181 -10.84 2.69 19.32
CA TYR A 181 -10.27 1.38 19.06
C TYR A 181 -10.00 0.63 20.38
N LYS A 182 -10.46 -0.62 20.46
CA LYS A 182 -10.21 -1.52 21.59
C LYS A 182 -9.46 -2.76 21.15
N VAL A 183 -8.27 -2.97 21.72
CA VAL A 183 -7.44 -4.17 21.45
C VAL A 183 -8.23 -5.43 21.79
N GLY A 184 -8.24 -6.39 20.86
CA GLY A 184 -8.99 -7.64 20.93
C GLY A 184 -10.45 -7.50 20.50
N SER A 185 -10.93 -6.31 20.13
CA SER A 185 -12.31 -6.09 19.65
C SER A 185 -12.36 -5.32 18.33
N GLY A 186 -11.45 -4.39 18.09
CA GLY A 186 -11.36 -3.62 16.85
C GLY A 186 -11.84 -2.18 17.03
N LEU A 187 -12.21 -1.54 15.90
CA LEU A 187 -12.74 -0.17 15.90
C LEU A 187 -14.25 -0.18 16.21
N ASP A 188 -14.64 0.57 17.23
CA ASP A 188 -16.04 0.74 17.64
C ASP A 188 -16.66 1.97 16.98
N ASN A 189 -17.40 1.75 15.89
CA ASN A 189 -18.24 2.77 15.27
C ASN A 189 -19.64 2.21 15.15
N TRP A 190 -20.46 2.44 16.18
CA TRP A 190 -21.77 1.81 16.34
C TRP A 190 -21.67 0.27 16.46
N GLY A 191 -20.58 -0.23 17.03
CA GLY A 191 -20.30 -1.65 17.20
C GLY A 191 -18.98 -2.09 16.56
N TYR A 192 -18.48 -3.23 17.03
CA TYR A 192 -17.30 -3.89 16.45
C TYR A 192 -17.69 -4.70 15.23
N SER A 193 -16.95 -4.57 14.15
CA SER A 193 -17.21 -5.31 12.91
C SER A 193 -15.96 -5.49 12.06
N CYS A 194 -16.03 -6.41 11.11
CA CYS A 194 -15.05 -6.59 10.05
C CYS A 194 -14.84 -5.27 9.29
N ASP A 195 -15.94 -4.61 8.92
CA ASP A 195 -15.99 -3.40 8.11
C ASP A 195 -15.26 -2.25 8.80
N ASN A 196 -15.64 -1.94 10.05
CA ASN A 196 -15.03 -0.88 10.85
C ASN A 196 -13.52 -1.13 11.06
N THR A 197 -13.16 -2.37 11.38
CA THR A 197 -11.77 -2.77 11.62
C THR A 197 -10.94 -2.73 10.33
N SER A 198 -11.54 -3.04 9.20
CA SER A 198 -10.90 -2.98 7.88
C SER A 198 -10.62 -1.54 7.45
N VAL A 199 -11.57 -0.63 7.67
CA VAL A 199 -11.36 0.81 7.47
C VAL A 199 -10.24 1.34 8.36
N TYR A 200 -10.15 0.85 9.61
CA TYR A 200 -9.02 1.17 10.49
C TYR A 200 -7.67 0.78 9.88
N VAL A 201 -7.55 -0.46 9.40
CA VAL A 201 -6.31 -0.94 8.76
C VAL A 201 -5.96 -0.10 7.53
N ALA A 202 -6.92 0.15 6.64
CA ALA A 202 -6.69 0.93 5.43
C ALA A 202 -6.22 2.36 5.75
N THR A 203 -6.86 3.02 6.72
CA THR A 203 -6.50 4.37 7.18
C THR A 203 -5.09 4.41 7.79
N VAL A 204 -4.75 3.42 8.62
CA VAL A 204 -3.48 3.39 9.36
C VAL A 204 -2.31 2.89 8.52
N ALA A 205 -2.55 2.13 7.44
CA ALA A 205 -1.52 1.47 6.66
C ALA A 205 -0.32 2.36 6.25
N PRO A 206 -0.51 3.60 5.77
CA PRO A 206 0.61 4.50 5.43
C PRO A 206 1.49 4.90 6.63
N TYR A 207 0.93 4.81 7.84
CA TYR A 207 1.54 5.20 9.13
C TYR A 207 1.72 4.02 10.11
N LYS A 208 1.55 2.77 9.64
CA LYS A 208 1.53 1.55 10.48
C LYS A 208 2.73 1.37 11.42
N ALA A 209 3.87 2.01 11.12
CA ALA A 209 5.05 1.98 11.99
C ALA A 209 4.83 2.63 13.36
N TYR A 210 3.93 3.61 13.46
CA TYR A 210 3.57 4.32 14.70
C TYR A 210 2.48 3.60 15.51
N TYR A 211 1.66 2.78 14.84
CA TYR A 211 0.43 2.19 15.41
C TYR A 211 0.48 0.66 15.45
N GLN A 212 1.67 0.07 15.60
CA GLN A 212 1.89 -1.37 15.38
C GLN A 212 0.98 -2.27 16.22
N THR A 213 0.71 -1.91 17.48
CA THR A 213 -0.15 -2.70 18.37
C THR A 213 -1.56 -2.83 17.80
N ASN A 214 -2.26 -1.70 17.63
CA ASN A 214 -3.63 -1.69 17.10
C ASN A 214 -3.68 -2.20 15.66
N TYR A 215 -2.68 -1.85 14.83
CA TYR A 215 -2.63 -2.27 13.43
C TYR A 215 -2.50 -3.80 13.28
N ASN A 216 -1.61 -4.44 14.05
CA ASN A 216 -1.43 -5.89 13.99
C ASN A 216 -2.64 -6.62 14.61
N ASP A 217 -3.22 -6.06 15.69
CA ASP A 217 -4.44 -6.59 16.29
C ASP A 217 -5.62 -6.54 15.30
N ALA A 218 -5.80 -5.41 14.62
CA ALA A 218 -6.83 -5.23 13.61
C ALA A 218 -6.72 -6.26 12.47
N LEU A 219 -5.52 -6.47 11.93
CA LEU A 219 -5.30 -7.51 10.91
C LEU A 219 -5.64 -8.92 11.41
N LYS A 220 -5.32 -9.23 12.67
CA LYS A 220 -5.68 -10.52 13.28
C LYS A 220 -7.20 -10.65 13.42
N LEU A 221 -7.88 -9.59 13.84
CA LEU A 221 -9.35 -9.57 13.99
C LEU A 221 -10.05 -9.74 12.64
N ILE A 222 -9.60 -9.04 11.58
CA ILE A 222 -10.15 -9.19 10.23
C ILE A 222 -10.10 -10.65 9.78
N ALA A 223 -8.98 -11.34 9.99
CA ALA A 223 -8.85 -12.75 9.66
C ALA A 223 -9.86 -13.66 10.38
N GLY A 224 -10.31 -13.27 11.59
CA GLY A 224 -11.31 -13.99 12.37
C GLY A 224 -12.75 -13.85 11.86
N TYR A 225 -13.03 -12.88 10.98
CA TYR A 225 -14.35 -12.73 10.34
C TYR A 225 -14.49 -13.53 9.04
N LYS A 226 -13.41 -14.18 8.58
CA LYS A 226 -13.45 -15.04 7.39
C LYS A 226 -14.24 -16.32 7.67
N LYS A 227 -15.11 -16.67 6.73
CA LYS A 227 -15.82 -17.95 6.64
C LYS A 227 -15.65 -18.52 5.22
N ASN A 228 -16.44 -19.51 4.84
CA ASN A 228 -16.23 -20.28 3.61
C ASN A 228 -16.49 -19.47 2.34
N LYS A 229 -17.51 -18.59 2.34
CA LYS A 229 -17.90 -17.84 1.14
C LYS A 229 -17.26 -16.46 1.05
N GLY A 230 -16.78 -15.92 2.18
CA GLY A 230 -16.29 -14.55 2.28
C GLY A 230 -16.06 -14.12 3.71
N TYR A 231 -16.20 -12.83 3.96
CA TYR A 231 -16.13 -12.23 5.30
C TYR A 231 -17.53 -11.81 5.75
N CYS A 232 -17.78 -11.91 7.05
CA CYS A 232 -19.02 -11.50 7.68
C CYS A 232 -18.82 -10.18 8.45
N TYR A 233 -19.90 -9.40 8.58
CA TYR A 233 -19.87 -8.13 9.32
C TYR A 233 -19.49 -8.36 10.79
N GLN A 234 -20.14 -9.33 11.40
CA GLN A 234 -19.82 -9.90 12.71
C GLN A 234 -19.93 -11.42 12.59
N THR A 235 -19.29 -12.16 13.49
CA THR A 235 -19.21 -13.63 13.44
C THR A 235 -20.59 -14.33 13.48
N THR A 236 -21.60 -13.65 14.04
CA THR A 236 -23.01 -14.09 14.09
C THR A 236 -23.78 -13.89 12.78
N PHE A 237 -23.25 -13.12 11.82
CA PHE A 237 -23.89 -12.83 10.53
C PHE A 237 -23.33 -13.72 9.43
N GLU A 238 -24.11 -13.87 8.35
CA GLU A 238 -23.66 -14.52 7.11
C GLU A 238 -22.57 -13.70 6.40
N GLU A 239 -21.76 -14.37 5.60
CA GLU A 239 -20.82 -13.72 4.70
C GLU A 239 -21.53 -12.86 3.66
N ASN A 240 -20.95 -11.70 3.32
CA ASN A 240 -21.53 -10.78 2.36
C ASN A 240 -20.46 -10.04 1.55
N ALA A 241 -20.90 -9.39 0.46
CA ALA A 241 -20.03 -8.63 -0.43
C ALA A 241 -19.35 -7.45 0.27
N ASN A 242 -20.07 -6.67 1.08
CA ASN A 242 -19.55 -5.46 1.75
C ASN A 242 -18.36 -5.78 2.65
N SER A 243 -18.54 -6.71 3.60
CA SER A 243 -17.48 -7.11 4.53
C SER A 243 -16.29 -7.76 3.82
N THR A 244 -16.55 -8.52 2.74
CA THR A 244 -15.50 -9.12 1.90
C THR A 244 -14.69 -8.07 1.15
N ALA A 245 -15.36 -7.06 0.58
CA ALA A 245 -14.72 -5.91 -0.07
C ALA A 245 -13.90 -5.09 0.94
N MET A 246 -14.43 -4.87 2.16
CA MET A 246 -13.68 -4.16 3.20
C MET A 246 -12.41 -4.92 3.61
N ALA A 247 -12.49 -6.25 3.78
CA ALA A 247 -11.32 -7.08 4.06
C ALA A 247 -10.29 -7.03 2.91
N LEU A 248 -10.75 -7.09 1.65
CA LEU A 248 -9.92 -6.91 0.46
C LEU A 248 -9.17 -5.57 0.50
N MET A 249 -9.88 -4.47 0.74
CA MET A 249 -9.27 -3.14 0.87
C MET A 249 -8.20 -3.10 1.96
N ALA A 250 -8.50 -3.66 3.14
CA ALA A 250 -7.57 -3.70 4.27
C ALA A 250 -6.29 -4.47 3.97
N TYR A 251 -6.38 -5.68 3.40
CA TYR A 251 -5.20 -6.49 3.08
C TYR A 251 -4.38 -5.89 1.94
N SER A 252 -5.05 -5.33 0.92
CA SER A 252 -4.39 -4.61 -0.17
C SER A 252 -3.59 -3.42 0.36
N ALA A 253 -4.22 -2.56 1.17
CA ALA A 253 -3.55 -1.43 1.82
C ALA A 253 -2.41 -1.88 2.74
N ALA A 254 -2.57 -3.03 3.41
CA ALA A 254 -1.55 -3.57 4.30
C ALA A 254 -0.29 -4.08 3.56
N GLY A 255 -0.41 -4.36 2.26
CA GLY A 255 0.60 -5.04 1.46
C GLY A 255 0.65 -6.55 1.71
N ASP A 256 -0.42 -7.13 2.24
CA ASP A 256 -0.56 -8.59 2.43
C ASP A 256 -1.22 -9.19 1.20
N PHE A 257 -0.44 -9.31 0.12
CA PHE A 257 -0.96 -9.65 -1.21
C PHE A 257 -1.68 -10.99 -1.24
N ASP A 258 -1.20 -12.00 -0.52
CA ASP A 258 -1.79 -13.34 -0.57
C ASP A 258 -3.20 -13.34 0.06
N LYS A 259 -3.39 -12.60 1.17
CA LYS A 259 -4.73 -12.42 1.77
C LYS A 259 -5.62 -11.51 0.94
N ALA A 260 -5.05 -10.48 0.32
CA ALA A 260 -5.80 -9.62 -0.61
C ALA A 260 -6.31 -10.44 -1.81
N TYR A 261 -5.45 -11.27 -2.41
CA TYR A 261 -5.84 -12.16 -3.50
C TYR A 261 -6.91 -13.16 -3.06
N GLU A 262 -6.78 -13.78 -1.88
CA GLU A 262 -7.82 -14.66 -1.33
C GLU A 262 -9.15 -13.91 -1.15
N ALA A 263 -9.13 -12.72 -0.55
CA ALA A 263 -10.33 -11.91 -0.37
C ALA A 263 -10.97 -11.50 -1.70
N TYR A 264 -10.17 -11.22 -2.72
CA TYR A 264 -10.66 -10.95 -4.08
C TYR A 264 -11.35 -12.17 -4.68
N GLN A 265 -10.76 -13.37 -4.58
CA GLN A 265 -11.40 -14.60 -5.06
C GLN A 265 -12.73 -14.88 -4.32
N LEU A 266 -12.78 -14.63 -3.02
CA LEU A 266 -14.00 -14.77 -2.23
C LEU A 266 -15.05 -13.71 -2.60
N LEU A 267 -14.65 -12.49 -2.94
CA LEU A 267 -15.56 -11.43 -3.37
C LEU A 267 -16.35 -11.83 -4.62
N LYS A 268 -15.73 -12.57 -5.55
CA LYS A 268 -16.38 -13.09 -6.76
C LYS A 268 -17.56 -14.03 -6.47
N ASN A 269 -17.64 -14.62 -5.28
CA ASN A 269 -18.82 -15.42 -4.89
C ASN A 269 -20.11 -14.59 -4.79
N PHE A 270 -19.99 -13.28 -4.66
CA PHE A 270 -21.11 -12.35 -4.54
C PHE A 270 -21.36 -11.54 -5.82
N GLU A 271 -20.63 -11.81 -6.89
CA GLU A 271 -20.80 -11.11 -8.15
C GLU A 271 -22.10 -11.54 -8.86
N SER A 272 -22.75 -10.59 -9.52
CA SER A 272 -23.93 -10.84 -10.34
C SER A 272 -23.57 -11.73 -11.52
N LYS A 273 -24.41 -12.73 -11.77
CA LYS A 273 -24.28 -13.60 -12.96
C LYS A 273 -24.64 -12.88 -14.25
N ASN A 274 -25.34 -11.73 -14.16
CA ASN A 274 -25.88 -11.01 -15.30
C ASN A 274 -25.05 -9.78 -15.66
N ASN A 275 -24.36 -9.18 -14.69
CA ASN A 275 -23.61 -7.94 -14.86
C ASN A 275 -22.24 -8.05 -14.20
N ASN A 276 -21.19 -8.11 -15.02
CA ASN A 276 -19.81 -8.14 -14.54
C ASN A 276 -19.52 -6.91 -13.67
N GLY A 277 -18.79 -7.08 -12.58
CA GLY A 277 -18.45 -6.02 -11.63
C GLY A 277 -19.59 -5.51 -10.77
N VAL A 278 -20.80 -6.09 -10.87
CA VAL A 278 -21.94 -5.72 -10.02
C VAL A 278 -22.11 -6.74 -8.91
N PHE A 279 -22.23 -6.27 -7.67
CA PHE A 279 -22.24 -7.15 -6.50
C PHE A 279 -23.62 -7.25 -5.88
N MET A 280 -23.94 -8.48 -5.48
CA MET A 280 -25.20 -8.85 -4.88
C MET A 280 -25.16 -8.65 -3.36
N ALA A 281 -26.24 -8.14 -2.78
CA ALA A 281 -26.44 -8.13 -1.34
C ALA A 281 -27.89 -8.45 -1.00
N ALA A 282 -28.11 -8.96 0.21
CA ALA A 282 -29.45 -9.15 0.73
C ALA A 282 -30.07 -7.79 1.05
N ASP A 283 -31.27 -7.53 0.53
CA ASP A 283 -32.06 -6.40 0.97
C ASP A 283 -32.41 -6.59 2.45
N TRP A 284 -32.18 -5.56 3.26
CA TRP A 284 -32.29 -5.66 4.71
C TRP A 284 -33.73 -5.83 5.21
N LYS A 285 -34.74 -5.50 4.40
CA LYS A 285 -36.16 -5.67 4.76
C LYS A 285 -36.69 -7.04 4.35
N THR A 286 -36.31 -7.48 3.16
CA THR A 286 -36.91 -8.65 2.50
C THR A 286 -36.02 -9.89 2.53
N GLY A 287 -34.72 -9.72 2.78
CA GLY A 287 -33.71 -10.78 2.69
C GLY A 287 -33.41 -11.22 1.25
N ALA A 288 -34.05 -10.63 0.24
CA ALA A 288 -33.88 -11.00 -1.15
C ALA A 288 -32.49 -10.58 -1.64
N MET A 289 -31.77 -11.51 -2.27
CA MET A 289 -30.48 -11.21 -2.90
C MET A 289 -30.71 -10.49 -4.23
N THR A 290 -30.28 -9.23 -4.32
CA THR A 290 -30.38 -8.41 -5.53
C THR A 290 -29.07 -7.69 -5.82
N GLU A 291 -28.90 -7.22 -7.06
CA GLU A 291 -27.83 -6.30 -7.40
C GLU A 291 -27.94 -5.04 -6.54
N ASN A 292 -26.85 -4.67 -5.88
CA ASN A 292 -26.90 -3.68 -4.81
C ASN A 292 -25.85 -2.58 -5.00
N GLN A 293 -26.31 -1.33 -4.95
CA GLN A 293 -25.46 -0.15 -5.14
C GLN A 293 -24.40 0.00 -4.06
N LEU A 294 -24.72 -0.25 -2.79
CA LEU A 294 -23.77 -0.10 -1.69
C LEU A 294 -22.68 -1.17 -1.76
N ALA A 295 -23.06 -2.44 -1.94
CA ALA A 295 -22.11 -3.53 -2.13
C ALA A 295 -21.18 -3.29 -3.33
N THR A 296 -21.74 -2.83 -4.44
CA THR A 296 -20.97 -2.51 -5.66
C THR A 296 -20.04 -1.31 -5.44
N ALA A 297 -20.47 -0.28 -4.69
CA ALA A 297 -19.64 0.87 -4.36
C ALA A 297 -18.46 0.50 -3.44
N ASP A 298 -18.68 -0.37 -2.47
CA ASP A 298 -17.64 -0.88 -1.57
C ASP A 298 -16.65 -1.78 -2.30
N ALA A 299 -17.15 -2.65 -3.17
CA ALA A 299 -16.31 -3.46 -4.05
C ALA A 299 -15.46 -2.58 -4.97
N LEU A 300 -16.03 -1.56 -5.61
CA LEU A 300 -15.28 -0.63 -6.47
C LEU A 300 -14.12 0.04 -5.72
N ARG A 301 -14.37 0.53 -4.49
CA ARG A 301 -13.30 1.07 -3.63
C ARG A 301 -12.23 0.03 -3.37
N ALA A 302 -12.60 -1.17 -2.95
CA ALA A 302 -11.65 -2.22 -2.61
C ALA A 302 -10.81 -2.69 -3.81
N LEU A 303 -11.43 -2.78 -4.99
CA LEU A 303 -10.77 -3.17 -6.23
C LEU A 303 -9.69 -2.17 -6.66
N SER A 304 -9.87 -0.86 -6.43
CA SER A 304 -8.80 0.13 -6.66
C SER A 304 -7.55 -0.16 -5.83
N TYR A 305 -7.69 -0.48 -4.53
CA TYR A 305 -6.52 -0.86 -3.70
C TYR A 305 -5.93 -2.19 -4.17
N PHE A 306 -6.76 -3.12 -4.62
CA PHE A 306 -6.28 -4.41 -5.11
C PHE A 306 -5.54 -4.29 -6.44
N ASP A 307 -5.96 -3.38 -7.33
CA ASP A 307 -5.25 -3.07 -8.57
C ASP A 307 -3.85 -2.52 -8.27
N ASP A 308 -3.74 -1.57 -7.34
CA ASP A 308 -2.45 -1.03 -6.87
C ASP A 308 -1.58 -2.14 -6.26
N ALA A 309 -2.17 -3.03 -5.45
CA ALA A 309 -1.46 -4.16 -4.86
C ALA A 309 -0.97 -5.15 -5.92
N CYS A 310 -1.78 -5.42 -6.95
CA CYS A 310 -1.39 -6.22 -8.12
C CYS A 310 -0.26 -5.57 -8.89
N GLU A 311 -0.34 -4.27 -9.16
CA GLU A 311 0.71 -3.54 -9.88
C GLU A 311 2.05 -3.62 -9.12
N GLN A 312 2.01 -3.43 -7.79
CA GLN A 312 3.20 -3.57 -6.95
C GLN A 312 3.74 -5.00 -6.95
N LYS A 313 2.87 -6.02 -6.84
CA LYS A 313 3.28 -7.43 -6.88
C LYS A 313 3.87 -7.83 -8.25
N ILE A 314 3.30 -7.34 -9.35
CA ILE A 314 3.82 -7.54 -10.71
C ILE A 314 5.20 -6.92 -10.85
N LYS A 315 5.39 -5.69 -10.36
CA LYS A 315 6.71 -5.03 -10.31
C LYS A 315 7.71 -5.89 -9.53
N ASP A 316 7.32 -6.45 -8.39
CA ASP A 316 8.20 -7.28 -7.56
C ASP A 316 8.58 -8.61 -8.24
N LEU A 317 7.60 -9.30 -8.84
CA LEU A 317 7.81 -10.58 -9.55
C LEU A 317 8.60 -10.41 -10.85
N SER A 318 8.31 -9.38 -11.64
CA SER A 318 9.01 -9.10 -12.90
C SER A 318 10.49 -8.76 -12.68
N ASN A 319 10.81 -8.15 -11.54
CA ASN A 319 12.19 -7.88 -11.15
C ASN A 319 12.92 -9.15 -10.66
N SER A 320 12.20 -10.20 -10.28
CA SER A 320 12.76 -11.48 -9.79
C SER A 320 13.10 -12.48 -10.90
N ASP A 321 12.43 -12.42 -12.06
CA ASP A 321 12.63 -13.34 -13.21
C ASP A 321 13.89 -13.06 -14.06
N SER A 322 14.75 -12.11 -13.68
CA SER A 322 15.94 -11.72 -14.44
C SER A 322 17.26 -12.46 -14.10
N THR A 323 17.21 -13.67 -13.50
CA THR A 323 18.42 -14.53 -13.34
C THR A 323 18.21 -16.02 -13.60
N LYS A 324 18.96 -16.54 -14.59
CA LYS A 324 19.24 -17.94 -15.02
C LYS A 324 19.79 -18.87 -13.88
N PRO A 325 19.93 -20.20 -14.11
CA PRO A 325 19.39 -21.32 -13.34
C PRO A 325 20.19 -21.73 -12.07
N THR A 326 19.50 -22.53 -11.26
CA THR A 326 19.79 -23.10 -9.93
C THR A 326 21.09 -23.91 -9.82
N GLN A 327 21.83 -23.75 -8.72
CA GLN A 327 22.79 -24.73 -8.18
C GLN A 327 22.37 -25.09 -6.73
N PRO A 328 22.51 -26.35 -6.26
CA PRO A 328 21.77 -26.89 -5.11
C PRO A 328 22.14 -26.28 -3.76
N ALA A 329 21.13 -26.28 -2.88
CA ALA A 329 21.16 -25.74 -1.53
C ALA A 329 22.19 -26.41 -0.60
N PRO A 330 22.67 -25.66 0.41
CA PRO A 330 22.81 -26.21 1.75
C PRO A 330 21.69 -25.67 2.64
N THR A 331 21.02 -26.62 3.27
CA THR A 331 20.07 -26.54 4.38
C THR A 331 20.59 -25.67 5.54
N ILE A 332 19.68 -24.86 6.14
CA ILE A 332 19.33 -24.78 7.58
C ILE A 332 18.31 -23.63 7.79
N LYS A 333 17.19 -23.96 8.43
CA LYS A 333 16.08 -23.12 9.00
C LYS A 333 16.42 -22.78 10.48
N PRO A 334 15.81 -21.83 11.22
CA PRO A 334 14.76 -20.85 10.91
C PRO A 334 15.17 -19.36 11.06
N GLU A 335 14.24 -18.55 10.57
CA GLU A 335 14.12 -17.12 10.39
C GLU A 335 13.93 -16.26 11.66
N THR A 336 14.42 -15.02 11.62
CA THR A 336 13.86 -13.88 12.38
C THR A 336 13.82 -12.59 11.53
N ALA A 337 12.59 -12.13 11.23
CA ALA A 337 12.06 -10.75 11.23
C ALA A 337 12.39 -9.69 10.13
N LYS A 338 11.35 -9.35 9.34
CA LYS A 338 10.73 -8.03 8.97
C LYS A 338 11.56 -6.90 8.28
N PRO A 339 11.10 -6.27 7.17
CA PRO A 339 11.68 -5.02 6.67
C PRO A 339 10.97 -3.77 7.23
N GLN A 340 11.58 -3.21 8.29
CA GLN A 340 11.43 -1.85 8.81
C GLN A 340 11.87 -0.80 7.75
N LEU A 341 11.74 0.51 8.01
CA LEU A 341 12.49 1.55 7.27
C LEU A 341 13.99 1.34 7.52
N THR A 342 14.58 0.34 6.86
CA THR A 342 15.87 -0.19 7.23
C THR A 342 16.92 0.78 6.71
N THR A 343 17.58 1.49 7.62
CA THR A 343 18.93 1.97 7.33
C THR A 343 19.70 0.79 6.75
N PRO A 344 20.40 0.94 5.61
CA PRO A 344 21.06 -0.20 4.99
C PRO A 344 21.94 -0.94 6.00
N ALA A 345 22.11 -2.25 5.82
CA ALA A 345 22.96 -3.02 6.73
C ALA A 345 24.36 -2.39 6.83
N LYS A 346 24.90 -2.36 8.06
CA LYS A 346 26.22 -1.80 8.35
C LYS A 346 27.26 -2.44 7.43
N THR A 347 27.96 -1.61 6.65
CA THR A 347 28.95 -2.11 5.70
C THR A 347 30.15 -2.74 6.42
N LYS A 348 30.49 -4.00 6.10
CA LYS A 348 31.65 -4.70 6.67
C LYS A 348 32.87 -4.54 5.77
N VAL A 349 33.91 -3.88 6.26
CA VAL A 349 35.22 -3.82 5.57
C VAL A 349 35.85 -5.22 5.59
N GLN A 350 36.11 -5.77 4.40
CA GLN A 350 36.74 -7.09 4.22
C GLN A 350 38.26 -6.99 4.33
N LYS A 351 38.86 -6.06 3.57
CA LYS A 351 40.30 -5.96 3.44
C LYS A 351 40.73 -4.51 3.27
N ILE A 352 41.79 -4.14 3.97
CA ILE A 352 42.54 -2.91 3.68
C ILE A 352 43.92 -3.33 3.20
N SER A 353 44.32 -2.90 2.02
CA SER A 353 45.70 -3.07 1.53
C SER A 353 46.40 -1.72 1.41
N THR A 354 47.68 -1.72 1.75
CA THR A 354 48.51 -0.50 1.82
C THR A 354 49.58 -0.52 0.73
N GLY A 355 49.84 0.65 0.15
CA GLY A 355 50.98 0.93 -0.73
C GLY A 355 51.71 2.17 -0.24
N LYS A 356 52.82 2.54 -0.91
CA LYS A 356 53.71 3.65 -0.49
C LYS A 356 52.97 4.98 -0.30
N LYS A 357 52.05 5.31 -1.20
CA LYS A 357 51.23 6.55 -1.15
C LYS A 357 49.75 6.29 -1.40
N SER A 358 49.27 5.09 -1.06
CA SER A 358 47.88 4.70 -1.30
C SER A 358 47.35 3.69 -0.29
N ILE A 359 46.03 3.73 -0.08
CA ILE A 359 45.28 2.72 0.67
C ILE A 359 44.13 2.24 -0.21
N THR A 360 43.98 0.93 -0.36
CA THR A 360 42.81 0.34 -1.02
C THR A 360 41.89 -0.24 0.05
N ALA A 361 40.66 0.25 0.09
CA ALA A 361 39.62 -0.29 0.96
C ALA A 361 38.69 -1.19 0.15
N GLN A 362 38.41 -2.39 0.68
CA GLN A 362 37.48 -3.35 0.09
C GLN A 362 36.45 -3.76 1.16
N TRP A 363 35.19 -3.90 0.77
CA TRP A 363 34.09 -4.20 1.68
C TRP A 363 33.12 -5.23 1.09
N LYS A 364 32.37 -5.89 1.98
CA LYS A 364 31.27 -6.77 1.58
C LYS A 364 30.21 -5.94 0.85
N LYS A 365 29.72 -6.45 -0.27
CA LYS A 365 28.57 -5.87 -0.97
C LYS A 365 27.37 -5.86 -0.01
N VAL A 366 26.67 -4.75 0.04
CA VAL A 366 25.41 -4.56 0.76
C VAL A 366 24.31 -4.47 -0.28
N ALA A 367 23.29 -5.34 -0.18
CA ALA A 367 22.15 -5.36 -1.10
C ALA A 367 21.22 -4.15 -0.88
N GLY A 368 20.49 -3.75 -1.92
CA GLY A 368 19.48 -2.68 -1.84
C GLY A 368 20.03 -1.26 -1.63
N VAL A 369 21.32 -1.02 -1.86
CA VAL A 369 21.95 0.30 -1.64
C VAL A 369 22.17 1.05 -2.95
N SER A 370 22.05 2.37 -2.89
CA SER A 370 22.27 3.25 -4.05
C SER A 370 23.75 3.54 -4.29
N ALA A 371 24.57 3.60 -3.23
CA ALA A 371 26.03 3.75 -3.32
C ALA A 371 26.70 3.58 -1.94
N TYR A 372 28.03 3.63 -1.95
CA TYR A 372 28.87 3.66 -0.76
C TYR A 372 29.55 5.01 -0.57
N GLN A 373 29.88 5.28 0.68
CA GLN A 373 30.70 6.40 1.11
C GLN A 373 31.89 5.87 1.91
N VAL A 374 33.10 6.22 1.48
CA VAL A 374 34.34 5.87 2.16
C VAL A 374 34.94 7.14 2.73
N GLN A 375 35.31 7.11 4.01
CA GLN A 375 36.02 8.21 4.66
C GLN A 375 37.41 7.77 5.09
N ILE A 376 38.37 8.68 4.93
CA ILE A 376 39.73 8.56 5.44
C ILE A 376 40.10 9.84 6.19
N ALA A 377 40.77 9.72 7.33
CA ALA A 377 41.25 10.85 8.11
C ALA A 377 42.57 10.52 8.80
N THR A 378 43.28 11.53 9.33
CA THR A 378 44.52 11.32 10.10
C THR A 378 44.26 11.10 11.60
N ASN A 379 43.01 11.19 12.05
CA ASN A 379 42.61 10.90 13.44
C ASN A 379 41.32 10.07 13.51
N LYS A 380 41.16 9.27 14.58
CA LYS A 380 40.04 8.32 14.77
C LYS A 380 38.66 9.02 14.83
N LYS A 381 38.60 10.27 15.28
CA LYS A 381 37.38 11.09 15.34
C LYS A 381 36.94 11.65 13.97
N PHE A 382 37.75 11.47 12.91
CA PHE A 382 37.51 12.02 11.58
C PHE A 382 37.36 13.55 11.55
N SER A 383 38.07 14.28 12.41
CA SER A 383 38.05 15.75 12.45
C SER A 383 39.27 16.42 11.79
N LYS A 384 40.36 15.69 11.52
CA LYS A 384 41.58 16.21 10.87
C LYS A 384 41.84 15.53 9.52
N ASN A 385 42.10 16.33 8.49
CA ASN A 385 42.43 15.87 7.12
C ASN A 385 41.44 14.83 6.55
N LYS A 386 40.15 14.99 6.86
CA LYS A 386 39.07 14.08 6.43
C LYS A 386 38.83 14.23 4.93
N LYS A 387 38.89 13.12 4.19
CA LYS A 387 38.43 13.04 2.80
C LYS A 387 37.29 12.04 2.69
N THR A 388 36.31 12.33 1.83
CA THR A 388 35.13 11.50 1.61
C THR A 388 35.02 11.14 0.14
N PHE A 389 34.85 9.86 -0.17
CA PHE A 389 34.74 9.33 -1.53
C PHE A 389 33.37 8.68 -1.69
N LYS A 390 32.68 9.01 -2.79
CA LYS A 390 31.46 8.33 -3.23
C LYS A 390 31.86 7.20 -4.17
N VAL A 391 31.35 6.00 -3.93
CA VAL A 391 31.64 4.81 -4.73
C VAL A 391 30.31 4.22 -5.19
N SER A 392 30.21 3.88 -6.48
CA SER A 392 28.96 3.37 -7.06
C SER A 392 28.50 2.07 -6.40
N LYS A 393 27.21 1.73 -6.46
CA LYS A 393 26.68 0.47 -5.93
C LYS A 393 27.33 -0.79 -6.53
N LYS A 394 27.86 -0.68 -7.76
CA LYS A 394 28.52 -1.77 -8.50
C LYS A 394 29.93 -2.06 -8.00
N SER A 395 30.59 -1.09 -7.36
CA SER A 395 31.98 -1.22 -6.90
C SER A 395 32.06 -1.49 -5.40
N THR A 396 32.84 -2.51 -5.02
CA THR A 396 33.08 -2.91 -3.62
C THR A 396 34.51 -2.61 -3.14
N LYS A 397 35.28 -1.88 -3.97
CA LYS A 397 36.65 -1.46 -3.68
C LYS A 397 36.90 -0.03 -4.13
N VAL A 398 37.74 0.70 -3.39
CA VAL A 398 38.27 2.00 -3.82
C VAL A 398 39.75 2.12 -3.45
N LYS A 399 40.57 2.59 -4.40
CA LYS A 399 41.99 2.90 -4.18
C LYS A 399 42.15 4.39 -3.95
N ILE A 400 42.47 4.76 -2.72
CA ILE A 400 42.73 6.14 -2.30
C ILE A 400 44.23 6.41 -2.54
N LYS A 401 44.54 7.29 -3.50
CA LYS A 401 45.92 7.66 -3.88
C LYS A 401 46.30 9.02 -3.26
N LYS A 402 47.54 9.46 -3.51
CA LYS A 402 48.10 10.76 -3.06
C LYS A 402 48.09 10.91 -1.53
N LEU A 403 48.44 9.85 -0.81
CA LEU A 403 48.64 9.85 0.64
C LEU A 403 50.13 10.04 0.99
N LYS A 404 50.43 10.51 2.19
CA LYS A 404 51.82 10.58 2.69
C LYS A 404 52.32 9.17 3.01
N ALA A 405 53.57 8.86 2.67
CA ALA A 405 54.21 7.59 3.00
C ALA A 405 54.45 7.47 4.52
N LYS A 406 54.54 6.24 5.03
CA LYS A 406 54.75 5.94 6.46
C LYS A 406 53.80 6.66 7.43
N LYS A 407 52.60 7.09 6.99
CA LYS A 407 51.64 7.85 7.80
C LYS A 407 50.43 7.01 8.19
N VAL A 408 49.95 7.18 9.42
CA VAL A 408 48.76 6.50 9.93
C VAL A 408 47.48 7.21 9.46
N TYR A 409 46.54 6.41 8.98
CA TYR A 409 45.22 6.83 8.55
C TYR A 409 44.13 5.95 9.19
N TYR A 410 42.94 6.52 9.31
CA TYR A 410 41.74 5.86 9.80
C TYR A 410 40.72 5.82 8.68
N VAL A 411 40.25 4.62 8.33
CA VAL A 411 39.30 4.38 7.23
C VAL A 411 37.99 3.82 7.77
N ARG A 412 36.86 4.33 7.28
CA ARG A 412 35.53 3.77 7.51
C ARG A 412 34.67 3.82 6.25
N VAL A 413 33.74 2.90 6.14
CA VAL A 413 32.84 2.77 4.99
C VAL A 413 31.40 2.72 5.48
N ARG A 414 30.47 3.34 4.77
CA ARG A 414 29.03 3.16 4.95
C ARG A 414 28.32 3.12 3.60
N SER A 415 27.24 2.37 3.51
CA SER A 415 26.33 2.41 2.37
C SER A 415 25.20 3.40 2.62
N TYR A 416 24.51 3.80 1.55
CA TYR A 416 23.26 4.54 1.64
C TYR A 416 22.30 4.11 0.52
N LYS A 417 21.00 4.24 0.78
CA LYS A 417 19.95 4.12 -0.23
C LYS A 417 19.29 5.48 -0.45
N LYS A 418 18.76 5.73 -1.64
CA LYS A 418 17.87 6.85 -1.91
C LYS A 418 16.44 6.38 -1.66
N VAL A 419 15.73 7.04 -0.76
CA VAL A 419 14.30 6.88 -0.53
C VAL A 419 13.70 8.26 -0.73
N ASN A 420 12.75 8.40 -1.67
CA ASN A 420 12.07 9.66 -1.98
C ASN A 420 13.06 10.82 -2.23
N GLY A 421 14.07 10.58 -3.07
CA GLY A 421 15.13 11.56 -3.39
C GLY A 421 16.18 11.79 -2.28
N LYS A 422 15.89 11.45 -1.02
CA LYS A 422 16.77 11.65 0.15
C LYS A 422 17.68 10.44 0.42
N LYS A 423 18.91 10.68 0.89
CA LYS A 423 19.88 9.62 1.20
C LYS A 423 19.71 9.12 2.64
N VAL A 424 19.30 7.86 2.80
CA VAL A 424 19.28 7.16 4.08
C VAL A 424 20.57 6.35 4.24
N TYR A 425 21.40 6.73 5.21
CA TYR A 425 22.72 6.14 5.45
C TYR A 425 22.68 5.01 6.47
N SER A 426 23.53 4.00 6.26
CA SER A 426 23.85 3.00 7.28
C SER A 426 24.75 3.57 8.38
N LYS A 427 24.84 2.86 9.52
CA LYS A 427 25.92 3.08 10.50
C LYS A 427 27.28 2.88 9.83
N TRP A 428 28.26 3.68 10.24
CA TRP A 428 29.65 3.52 9.78
C TRP A 428 30.22 2.15 10.14
N SER A 429 31.04 1.56 9.27
CA SER A 429 31.84 0.38 9.56
C SER A 429 32.76 0.61 10.77
N THR A 430 33.25 -0.48 11.35
CA THR A 430 34.38 -0.41 12.30
C THR A 430 35.54 0.32 11.64
N ILE A 431 36.13 1.26 12.38
CA ILE A 431 37.23 2.08 11.90
C ILE A 431 38.47 1.20 11.78
N ARG A 432 39.14 1.22 10.63
CA ARG A 432 40.42 0.54 10.41
C ARG A 432 41.55 1.56 10.49
N LYS A 433 42.44 1.37 11.47
CA LYS A 433 43.70 2.10 11.59
C LYS A 433 44.74 1.38 10.73
N VAL A 434 45.37 2.09 9.79
CA VAL A 434 46.39 1.52 8.90
C VAL A 434 47.50 2.53 8.63
N LYS A 435 48.72 2.06 8.40
CA LYS A 435 49.88 2.88 8.04
C LYS A 435 50.24 2.63 6.57
N THR A 436 50.43 3.68 5.79
CA THR A 436 50.98 3.57 4.42
C THR A 436 52.40 3.02 4.47
N LYS A 437 52.81 2.30 3.41
CA LYS A 437 54.15 1.69 3.33
C LYS A 437 55.26 2.77 3.26
#